data_AF-A0A645JSM1-F1
#
_entry.id   AF-A0A645JSM1-F1
#
_cell.length_a   1.000
_cell.length_b   1.000
_cell.length_c   1.000
_cell.angle_alpha   90.00
_cell.angle_beta   90.00
_cell.angle_gamma   90.00
#
_symmetry.space_group_name_H-M   'P 1'
#
loop_
_entity.id
_entity.type
_entity.pdbx_description
1 polymer ?
#
loop_
_entity_poly.entity_id
_entity_poly.type
_entity_poly.pdbx_seq_one_letter_code
_entity_poly.pdbx_strand_id
1 'polypeptide(L)'
;MLEERYGSKRLAVFMLIVALVTGIVNIIFFDTALLGASGIVFMLIILSSYVNIKRGTIPLTLILVAAAYLGKEIISSFLEADNVSHLTHILGGVLGIVFGAKYNNK
;
A
#
# COMPACT_ATOMS: atom_id res chain seq x y z
N MET A 1 -9.14 -10.44 -9.77
CA MET A 1 -7.77 -10.08 -10.22
C MET A 1 -6.67 -10.33 -9.19
N LEU A 2 -6.52 -9.55 -8.10
CA LEU A 2 -5.38 -9.73 -7.18
C LEU A 2 -5.42 -11.06 -6.43
N GLU A 3 -6.61 -11.47 -5.99
CA GLU A 3 -6.83 -12.77 -5.37
C GLU A 3 -6.49 -13.93 -6.31
N GLU A 4 -6.92 -13.87 -7.58
CA GLU A 4 -6.54 -14.86 -8.61
C GLU A 4 -5.01 -14.93 -8.81
N ARG A 5 -4.33 -13.79 -8.70
CA ARG A 5 -2.89 -13.68 -8.93
C ARG A 5 -2.04 -14.16 -7.75
N TYR A 6 -2.36 -13.69 -6.54
CA TYR A 6 -1.57 -13.94 -5.34
C TYR A 6 -2.13 -15.07 -4.46
N GLY A 7 -3.40 -15.44 -4.64
CA GLY A 7 -4.16 -16.41 -3.85
C GLY A 7 -4.81 -15.79 -2.61
N SER A 8 -6.02 -16.24 -2.27
CA SER A 8 -6.84 -15.70 -1.16
C SER A 8 -6.12 -15.72 0.18
N LYS A 9 -5.46 -16.85 0.51
CA LYS A 9 -4.72 -17.01 1.77
C LYS A 9 -3.60 -15.98 1.92
N ARG A 10 -2.84 -15.73 0.85
CA ARG A 10 -1.74 -14.75 0.91
C ARG A 10 -2.26 -13.34 0.97
N LEU A 11 -3.29 -13.02 0.18
CA LEU A 11 -3.90 -11.71 0.21
C LEU A 11 -4.46 -11.38 1.60
N ALA A 12 -5.10 -12.35 2.27
CA ALA A 12 -5.55 -12.21 3.65
C ALA A 12 -4.38 -11.93 4.62
N VAL A 13 -3.25 -12.64 4.48
CA VAL A 13 -2.05 -12.38 5.28
C VAL A 13 -1.49 -10.98 5.02
N PHE A 14 -1.45 -10.52 3.76
CA PHE A 14 -0.99 -9.17 3.44
C PHE A 14 -1.89 -8.11 4.07
N MET A 15 -3.21 -8.28 3.99
CA MET A 15 -4.19 -7.38 4.63
C MET A 15 -4.00 -7.34 6.14
N LEU A 16 -3.81 -8.51 6.79
CA LEU A 16 -3.54 -8.59 8.22
C LEU A 16 -2.26 -7.82 8.60
N ILE A 17 -1.18 -8.02 7.85
CA ILE A 17 0.10 -7.35 8.12
C ILE A 17 -0.05 -5.83 7.98
N VAL A 18 -0.70 -5.35 6.90
CA VAL A 18 -0.91 -3.91 6.71
C VAL A 18 -1.74 -3.34 7.86
N ALA A 19 -2.87 -3.97 8.20
CA ALA A 19 -3.73 -3.51 9.30
C ALA A 19 -2.99 -3.44 10.64
N LEU A 20 -2.16 -4.44 10.95
CA LEU A 20 -1.36 -4.46 12.17
C LEU A 20 -0.30 -3.36 12.17
N VAL A 21 0.46 -3.22 11.07
CA VAL A 21 1.51 -2.21 10.98
C VAL A 21 0.91 -0.80 11.07
N THR A 22 -0.14 -0.51 10.31
CA THR A 22 -0.76 0.83 10.33
C THR A 22 -1.45 1.11 11.66
N GLY A 23 -2.09 0.11 12.26
CA GLY A 23 -2.73 0.23 13.58
C GLY A 23 -1.72 0.49 14.70
N ILE A 24 -0.62 -0.28 14.73
CA ILE A 24 0.46 -0.08 15.72
C ILE A 24 1.09 1.30 15.56
N VAL A 25 1.41 1.71 14.33
CA VAL A 25 1.98 3.02 14.08
C VAL A 25 1.01 4.13 14.47
N ASN A 26 -0.28 3.98 14.18
CA ASN A 26 -1.27 4.97 14.62
C ASN A 26 -1.28 5.12 16.14
N ILE A 27 -1.32 4.02 16.91
CA ILE A 27 -1.34 4.04 18.38
C ILE A 27 -0.08 4.68 18.97
N ILE A 28 1.08 4.53 18.33
CA ILE A 28 2.35 5.06 18.84
C ILE A 28 2.49 6.57 18.57
N PHE A 29 2.05 7.03 17.40
CA PHE A 29 2.36 8.38 16.91
C PHE A 29 1.17 9.34 16.91
N PHE A 30 -0.06 8.86 17.09
CA PHE A 30 -1.27 9.66 16.98
C PHE A 30 -2.29 9.33 18.09
N ASP A 31 -2.92 10.36 18.64
CA ASP A 31 -3.98 10.22 19.66
C ASP A 31 -5.40 10.08 19.04
N THR A 32 -5.48 9.84 17.73
CA THR A 32 -6.74 9.74 16.98
C THR A 32 -7.09 8.28 16.65
N ALA A 33 -8.38 7.99 16.50
CA ALA A 33 -8.82 6.68 16.05
C ALA A 33 -8.48 6.47 14.56
N LEU A 34 -7.82 5.37 14.23
CA LEU A 34 -7.62 4.96 12.84
C LEU A 34 -8.91 4.36 12.29
N LEU A 35 -9.67 5.15 11.53
CA LEU A 35 -10.93 4.72 10.93
C LEU A 35 -10.75 4.45 9.44
N GLY A 36 -10.71 3.17 9.06
CA GLY A 36 -10.79 2.74 7.66
C GLY A 36 -9.78 1.68 7.25
N ALA A 37 -9.97 1.16 6.04
CA ALA A 37 -9.11 0.15 5.42
C ALA A 37 -8.23 0.74 4.30
N SER A 38 -8.12 2.07 4.22
CA SER A 38 -7.46 2.76 3.10
C SER A 38 -5.99 2.39 2.94
N GLY A 39 -5.24 2.13 4.02
CA GLY A 39 -3.88 1.57 3.93
C GLY A 39 -3.83 0.24 3.17
N ILE A 40 -4.82 -0.63 3.39
CA ILE A 40 -4.96 -1.88 2.61
C ILE A 40 -5.27 -1.56 1.15
N VAL A 41 -6.15 -0.59 0.89
CA VAL A 41 -6.46 -0.16 -0.49
C VAL A 41 -5.21 0.34 -1.21
N PHE A 42 -4.36 1.15 -0.55
CA PHE A 42 -3.09 1.60 -1.11
C PHE A 42 -2.14 0.44 -1.43
N MET A 43 -2.05 -0.55 -0.53
CA MET A 43 -1.31 -1.79 -0.81
C MET A 43 -1.87 -2.50 -2.05
N LEU A 44 -3.19 -2.64 -2.18
CA LEU A 44 -3.83 -3.30 -3.32
C LEU A 44 -3.61 -2.53 -4.63
N ILE A 45 -3.70 -1.20 -4.62
CA ILE A 45 -3.41 -0.33 -5.77
C ILE A 45 -1.99 -0.60 -6.28
N ILE A 46 -1.01 -0.59 -5.37
CA ILE A 46 0.38 -0.90 -5.73
C ILE A 46 0.53 -2.34 -6.22
N LEU A 47 -0.03 -3.33 -5.53
CA LEU A 47 0.03 -4.73 -5.98
C LEU A 47 -0.59 -4.94 -7.37
N SER A 48 -1.57 -4.13 -7.73
CA SER A 48 -2.23 -4.18 -9.04
C SER A 48 -1.35 -3.63 -10.16
N SER A 49 -0.49 -2.64 -9.86
CA SER A 49 0.47 -2.12 -10.84
C SER A 49 1.59 -3.11 -11.14
N TYR A 50 1.70 -4.19 -10.36
CA TYR A 50 2.62 -5.30 -10.63
C TYR A 50 2.07 -6.34 -11.63
N VAL A 51 0.83 -6.23 -12.10
CA VAL A 51 0.25 -7.25 -12.99
C VAL A 51 0.87 -7.19 -14.39
N ASN A 52 1.18 -8.35 -14.97
CA ASN A 52 1.78 -8.55 -16.31
C ASN A 52 3.23 -8.07 -16.48
N ILE A 53 4.09 -8.24 -15.48
CA ILE A 53 5.50 -7.87 -15.56
C ILE A 53 6.38 -9.03 -16.07
N LYS A 54 7.35 -8.71 -16.92
CA LYS A 54 8.47 -9.60 -17.23
C LYS A 54 9.46 -9.65 -16.06
N ARG A 55 9.81 -10.86 -15.62
CA ARG A 55 10.74 -11.07 -14.51
C ARG A 55 12.04 -10.26 -14.70
N GLY A 56 12.46 -9.54 -13.66
CA GLY A 56 13.71 -8.75 -13.65
C GLY A 56 13.58 -7.30 -14.10
N THR A 57 12.39 -6.81 -14.46
CA THR A 57 12.18 -5.38 -14.78
C THR A 57 11.31 -4.68 -13.75
N ILE A 58 11.62 -3.40 -13.50
CA ILE A 58 10.72 -2.52 -12.75
C ILE A 58 9.63 -2.05 -13.72
N PRO A 59 8.34 -2.22 -13.42
CA PRO A 59 7.26 -1.86 -14.32
C PRO A 59 7.11 -0.34 -14.36
N LEU A 60 6.94 0.23 -15.55
CA LEU A 60 6.59 1.65 -15.67
C LEU A 60 5.27 1.96 -14.96
N THR A 61 4.31 1.03 -15.00
CA THR A 61 3.04 1.14 -14.27
C THR A 61 3.24 1.29 -12.77
N LEU A 62 4.19 0.58 -12.17
CA LEU A 62 4.51 0.73 -10.75
C LEU A 62 5.03 2.13 -10.45
N ILE A 63 5.97 2.62 -11.25
CA ILE A 63 6.57 3.95 -11.06
C ILE A 63 5.48 5.02 -11.13
N LEU A 64 4.64 4.96 -12.17
CA LEU A 64 3.55 5.93 -12.37
C LEU A 64 2.50 5.87 -11.25
N VAL A 65 2.06 4.67 -10.86
CA VAL A 65 1.06 4.50 -9.80
C VAL A 65 1.63 4.92 -8.44
N ALA A 66 2.88 4.56 -8.13
CA ALA A 66 3.52 4.99 -6.88
C ALA A 66 3.70 6.52 -6.84
N ALA A 67 4.12 7.14 -7.94
CA ALA A 67 4.24 8.59 -8.02
C ALA A 67 2.88 9.29 -7.86
N ALA A 68 1.83 8.79 -8.52
CA ALA A 68 0.50 9.39 -8.46
C ALA A 68 -0.15 9.25 -7.08
N TYR A 69 -0.09 8.06 -6.48
CA TYR A 69 -0.77 7.78 -5.21
C TYR A 69 0.10 8.18 -4.00
N LEU A 70 1.35 7.71 -3.91
CA LEU A 70 2.20 8.04 -2.76
C LEU A 70 2.76 9.45 -2.84
N GLY A 71 3.06 9.94 -4.04
CA GLY A 71 3.49 11.33 -4.22
C GLY A 71 2.41 12.32 -3.75
N LYS A 72 1.13 12.04 -4.06
CA LYS A 72 0.02 12.84 -3.53
C LYS A 72 0.01 12.84 -2.00
N GLU A 73 0.08 11.67 -1.36
CA GLU A 73 0.05 11.57 0.11
C GLU A 73 1.23 12.31 0.76
N ILE A 74 2.42 12.26 0.15
CA ILE A 74 3.58 13.02 0.60
C ILE A 74 3.29 14.52 0.54
N ILE A 75 2.77 15.02 -0.59
CA ILE A 75 2.47 16.45 -0.76
C ILE A 75 1.38 16.90 0.23
N SER A 76 0.28 16.16 0.31
CA SER A 76 -0.84 16.48 1.21
C SER A 76 -0.42 16.44 2.68
N SER A 77 0.50 15.55 3.07
CA SER A 77 1.06 15.52 4.45
C SER A 77 1.73 16.83 4.88
N PHE A 78 2.20 17.66 3.93
CA PHE A 78 2.85 18.95 4.23
C PHE A 78 1.95 20.15 3.96
N LEU A 79 1.03 20.05 2.99
CA LEU A 79 0.27 21.20 2.49
C LEU A 79 -1.17 21.25 2.97
N GLU A 80 -1.73 20.11 3.40
CA GLU A 80 -3.13 20.00 3.78
C GLU A 80 -3.25 19.79 5.29
N ALA A 81 -4.22 20.48 5.90
CA ALA A 81 -4.62 20.26 7.29
C ALA A 81 -5.98 19.57 7.29
N ASP A 82 -5.98 18.28 6.97
CA ASP A 82 -7.17 17.43 6.99
C ASP A 82 -7.10 16.40 8.14
N ASN A 83 -8.13 15.55 8.25
CA ASN A 83 -8.18 14.46 9.23
C ASN A 83 -7.84 13.11 8.59
N VAL A 84 -7.06 13.11 7.50
CA VAL A 84 -6.69 11.89 6.77
C VAL A 84 -5.36 11.37 7.29
N SER A 85 -5.30 10.06 7.55
CA SER A 85 -4.05 9.41 7.95
C SER A 85 -3.15 9.16 6.74
N HIS A 86 -2.51 10.22 6.24
CA HIS A 86 -1.58 10.14 5.09
C HIS A 86 -0.43 9.14 5.33
N LEU A 87 0.06 9.07 6.57
CA LEU A 87 1.09 8.11 6.96
C LEU A 87 0.61 6.65 6.78
N THR A 88 -0.64 6.36 7.10
CA THR A 88 -1.24 5.03 6.88
C THR A 88 -1.30 4.66 5.40
N HIS A 89 -1.63 5.62 4.54
CA HIS A 89 -1.63 5.42 3.09
C HIS A 89 -0.21 5.14 2.56
N ILE A 90 0.78 5.91 3.01
CA ILE A 90 2.19 5.73 2.64
C ILE A 90 2.68 4.33 3.06
N LEU A 91 2.43 3.92 4.31
CA LEU A 91 2.84 2.59 4.79
C LEU A 91 2.16 1.46 4.03
N GLY A 92 0.86 1.59 3.75
CA GLY A 92 0.13 0.65 2.91
C GLY A 92 0.76 0.49 1.53
N GLY A 93 1.07 1.61 0.89
CA GLY A 93 1.75 1.64 -0.40
C GLY A 93 3.13 0.99 -0.38
N VAL A 94 3.97 1.35 0.59
CA VAL A 94 5.32 0.78 0.78
C VAL A 94 5.26 -0.73 0.98
N LEU A 95 4.35 -1.23 1.82
CA LEU A 95 4.14 -2.66 2.00
C LEU A 95 3.67 -3.33 0.70
N GLY A 96 2.81 -2.67 -0.08
CA GLY A 96 2.44 -3.11 -1.43
C GLY A 96 3.64 -3.26 -2.37
N ILE A 97 4.59 -2.31 -2.33
CA ILE A 97 5.83 -2.39 -3.13
C ILE A 97 6.65 -3.60 -2.69
N VAL A 98 6.85 -3.77 -1.38
CA VAL A 98 7.64 -4.87 -0.82
C VAL A 98 7.01 -6.24 -1.15
N PHE A 99 5.70 -6.39 -0.95
CA PHE A 99 4.98 -7.62 -1.25
C PHE A 99 4.96 -7.91 -2.74
N GLY A 100 4.75 -6.89 -3.58
CA GLY A 100 4.85 -7.02 -5.03
C GLY A 100 6.23 -7.53 -5.43
N ALA A 101 7.30 -6.87 -5.04
CA ALA A 101 8.66 -7.28 -5.38
C ALA A 101 9.00 -8.71 -4.91
N LYS A 102 8.57 -9.12 -3.72
CA LYS A 102 8.88 -10.45 -3.16
C LYS A 102 8.03 -11.58 -3.74
N TYR A 103 6.76 -11.34 -4.03
CA TYR A 103 5.79 -12.39 -4.37
C TYR A 103 5.30 -12.34 -5.82
N ASN A 104 5.76 -11.39 -6.62
CA ASN A 104 5.55 -11.33 -8.06
C ASN A 104 6.50 -12.30 -8.80
N ASN A 105 6.38 -13.60 -8.51
CA ASN A 105 7.21 -14.68 -9.08
C ASN A 105 6.44 -15.58 -10.06
N LYS A 106 5.40 -15.06 -10.70
CA LYS A 106 4.79 -15.66 -11.90
C LYS A 106 5.01 -14.73 -13.07
#